data_AF-A0A7V6T401-F1
#
_entry.id   AF-A0A7V6T401-F1
#
_cell.length_a   1.000
_cell.length_b   1.000
_cell.length_c   1.000
_cell.angle_alpha   90.00
_cell.angle_beta   90.00
_cell.angle_gamma   90.00
#
_symmetry.space_group_name_H-M   'P 1'
#
loop_
_entity.id
_entity.type
_entity.pdbx_description
1 polymer ?
#
loop_
_entity_poly.entity_id
_entity_poly.type
_entity_poly.pdbx_seq_one_letter_code
_entity_poly.pdbx_strand_id
1 'polypeptide(L)'
;MISNSLLKFAAGQEWHVANEDEYVFGHFGDYCFTAKTDDVLTSFFTPIAGIAPEDLIELTSWLERTRFPLKLADYEMTDNFIAIRAKDTAFSGTARQMKEFLEILTDKLKDLEVDPGLCVICGLPADELALYVGLYCRIHPDCIDKEGYDFTSAVKLTDDSENDEDEEDDELIILSGAENADDEGDEEDDHPDDERISALAEEFAGVREQFLEDLKRICAVPSVDGPPEENAPFGCETRRALDVFLDIASGMGFKTVNVDNVAGYVEMGEGEEMVAAVGHLDVVPAGTGWDSDPFTLTIDGDKATARGVNDNKGPCLATLYAMKALKEDGEFSPKRRIRLIVGLNEEKGMECMKHYGAVEEIPVAGFTPDAMFPAIYAEKGIANIALVQKRHETDAIASAQGGAAVNMVPSDFELTLKENGESRSYKGLSAHASMPELGVNAISLAMEELELELSERDLSDRFVAAYRALIGRETDGKSLGLSHSDETGDTTVNAGILRIDDYEARLILDIRFPVTLDLEEAKANLSEKAGAYDIKPEWLSVKEPLYLGKDSHLIGTLMDVYNEATGLSGEALAIGGGTYARSLPNICGFGPSFPGDPDIAHQANEWMSIDNLLAGAAIYREALRRLAD
;
A
#
# COMPACT_ATOMS: atom_id res chain seq x y z
N MET A 1 -23.57 -15.62 22.66
CA MET A 1 -24.67 -14.88 23.37
C MET A 1 -24.77 -13.56 22.64
N ILE A 2 -25.68 -13.44 21.67
CA ILE A 2 -25.73 -12.38 20.66
C ILE A 2 -25.68 -10.99 21.33
N SER A 3 -24.83 -10.11 20.81
CA SER A 3 -24.59 -8.78 21.39
C SER A 3 -25.90 -7.99 21.40
N ASN A 4 -26.22 -7.45 22.58
CA ASN A 4 -27.53 -6.92 22.97
C ASN A 4 -27.88 -5.57 22.30
N SER A 5 -27.25 -5.23 21.17
CA SER A 5 -27.39 -3.94 20.47
C SER A 5 -28.35 -4.05 19.28
N LEU A 6 -28.26 -5.12 18.49
CA LEU A 6 -29.13 -5.34 17.32
C LEU A 6 -30.58 -5.62 17.74
N LEU A 7 -30.79 -6.44 18.77
CA LEU A 7 -32.11 -6.68 19.35
C LEU A 7 -32.71 -5.42 20.01
N LYS A 8 -31.88 -4.55 20.60
CA LYS A 8 -32.35 -3.24 21.13
C LYS A 8 -32.70 -2.26 20.03
N PHE A 9 -31.93 -2.23 18.94
CA PHE A 9 -32.27 -1.46 17.75
C PHE A 9 -33.57 -1.96 17.14
N ALA A 10 -33.70 -3.27 16.94
CA ALA A 10 -34.90 -3.91 16.40
C ALA A 10 -36.14 -3.69 17.29
N ALA A 11 -36.01 -3.75 18.62
CA ALA A 11 -37.12 -3.44 19.54
C ALA A 11 -37.51 -1.94 19.56
N GLY A 12 -36.60 -1.06 19.14
CA GLY A 12 -36.83 0.38 19.00
C GLY A 12 -37.33 0.80 17.61
N GLN A 13 -37.40 -0.12 16.66
CA GLN A 13 -37.93 0.04 15.31
C GLN A 13 -39.08 -0.96 15.09
N GLU A 14 -39.90 -0.83 14.04
CA GLU A 14 -40.91 -1.88 13.70
C GLU A 14 -40.24 -3.05 12.95
N TRP A 15 -39.14 -3.59 13.49
CA TRP A 15 -38.39 -4.69 12.89
C TRP A 15 -38.77 -6.02 13.55
N HIS A 16 -38.88 -7.06 12.74
CA HIS A 16 -39.21 -8.40 13.18
C HIS A 16 -37.95 -9.19 13.54
N VAL A 17 -38.03 -9.98 14.61
CA VAL A 17 -36.97 -10.90 15.06
C VAL A 17 -37.40 -12.32 14.67
N ALA A 18 -36.56 -13.05 13.94
CA ALA A 18 -36.83 -14.44 13.58
C ALA A 18 -36.63 -15.39 14.78
N ASN A 19 -37.33 -16.53 14.79
CA ASN A 19 -37.52 -17.43 15.96
C ASN A 19 -36.24 -18.06 16.57
N GLU A 20 -35.05 -17.79 16.05
CA GLU A 20 -33.76 -18.29 16.58
C GLU A 20 -32.80 -17.17 17.01
N ASP A 21 -33.28 -15.92 17.14
CA ASP A 21 -32.54 -14.72 17.59
C ASP A 21 -31.33 -14.30 16.70
N GLU A 22 -31.02 -15.02 15.62
CA GLU A 22 -29.87 -14.76 14.74
C GLU A 22 -30.09 -13.62 13.73
N TYR A 23 -31.33 -13.39 13.30
CA TYR A 23 -31.67 -12.40 12.26
C TYR A 23 -32.75 -11.42 12.73
N VAL A 24 -32.55 -10.15 12.38
CA VAL A 24 -33.60 -9.13 12.44
C VAL A 24 -33.83 -8.55 11.05
N PHE A 25 -35.09 -8.27 10.71
CA PHE A 25 -35.43 -7.70 9.41
C PHE A 25 -36.53 -6.65 9.55
N GLY A 26 -36.47 -5.65 8.69
CA GLY A 26 -37.47 -4.60 8.66
C GLY A 26 -37.14 -3.52 7.65
N HIS A 27 -37.94 -2.46 7.70
CA HIS A 27 -37.78 -1.33 6.80
C HIS A 27 -36.96 -0.21 7.42
N PHE A 28 -36.11 0.41 6.60
CA PHE A 28 -35.51 1.70 6.91
C PHE A 28 -35.79 2.65 5.74
N GLY A 29 -36.70 3.61 5.95
CA GLY A 29 -37.31 4.33 4.83
C GLY A 29 -38.14 3.37 3.98
N ASP A 30 -37.96 3.42 2.65
CA ASP A 30 -38.66 2.55 1.69
C ASP A 30 -37.91 1.23 1.41
N TYR A 31 -36.68 1.08 1.92
CA TYR A 31 -35.80 -0.06 1.64
C TYR A 31 -35.95 -1.19 2.67
N CYS A 32 -35.78 -2.43 2.19
CA CYS A 32 -35.76 -3.62 3.03
C CYS A 32 -34.33 -3.95 3.44
N PHE A 33 -34.13 -4.19 4.74
CA PHE A 33 -32.86 -4.65 5.27
C PHE A 33 -33.06 -5.91 6.10
N THR A 34 -32.13 -6.84 5.97
CA THR A 34 -31.94 -7.95 6.90
C THR A 34 -30.59 -7.77 7.57
N ALA A 35 -30.51 -7.93 8.88
CA ALA A 35 -29.28 -7.84 9.63
C ALA A 35 -29.05 -9.10 10.45
N LYS A 36 -27.80 -9.57 10.46
CA LYS A 36 -27.35 -10.74 11.23
C LYS A 36 -26.11 -10.35 12.01
N THR A 37 -26.03 -10.75 13.28
CA THR A 37 -24.82 -10.58 14.10
C THR A 37 -24.22 -11.94 14.41
N ASP A 38 -22.96 -12.12 14.03
CA ASP A 38 -22.10 -13.23 14.43
C ASP A 38 -21.05 -12.72 15.46
N ASP A 39 -20.17 -13.57 16.01
CA ASP A 39 -19.39 -13.24 17.22
C ASP A 39 -18.52 -11.95 17.12
N VAL A 40 -18.10 -11.53 15.92
CA VAL A 40 -17.29 -10.31 15.69
C VAL A 40 -17.80 -9.37 14.58
N LEU A 41 -18.82 -9.77 13.81
CA LEU A 41 -19.34 -9.01 12.66
C LEU A 41 -20.85 -8.82 12.72
N THR A 42 -21.31 -7.65 12.26
CA THR A 42 -22.72 -7.44 11.91
C THR A 42 -22.84 -7.26 10.39
N SER A 43 -23.62 -8.12 9.77
CA SER A 43 -23.87 -8.13 8.32
C SER A 43 -25.23 -7.52 7.99
N PHE A 44 -25.26 -6.59 7.04
CA PHE A 44 -26.48 -5.99 6.49
C PHE A 44 -26.68 -6.45 5.06
N PHE A 45 -27.85 -7.00 4.79
CA PHE A 45 -28.24 -7.48 3.48
C PHE A 45 -29.33 -6.57 2.92
N THR A 46 -29.18 -6.17 1.66
CA THR A 46 -30.21 -5.42 0.95
C THR A 46 -30.27 -5.82 -0.53
N PRO A 47 -31.48 -5.88 -1.13
CA PRO A 47 -31.63 -6.14 -2.56
C PRO A 47 -30.95 -5.08 -3.43
N ILE A 48 -30.32 -5.51 -4.53
CA ILE A 48 -29.73 -4.62 -5.56
C ILE A 48 -30.21 -4.97 -6.97
N ALA A 49 -31.21 -5.83 -7.10
CA ALA A 49 -31.72 -6.26 -8.39
C ALA A 49 -32.21 -5.08 -9.23
N GLY A 50 -31.78 -5.03 -10.49
CA GLY A 50 -32.12 -3.97 -11.43
C GLY A 50 -31.23 -2.72 -11.36
N ILE A 51 -30.15 -2.74 -10.58
CA ILE A 51 -29.13 -1.69 -10.61
C ILE A 51 -28.41 -1.66 -11.98
N ALA A 52 -28.11 -0.47 -12.49
CA ALA A 52 -27.36 -0.32 -13.73
C ALA A 52 -25.87 -0.66 -13.53
N PRO A 53 -25.15 -1.16 -14.54
CA PRO A 53 -23.72 -1.50 -14.43
C PRO A 53 -22.84 -0.33 -13.97
N GLU A 54 -23.08 0.87 -14.48
CA GLU A 54 -22.37 2.09 -14.06
C GLU A 54 -22.57 2.43 -12.57
N ASP A 55 -23.79 2.25 -12.06
CA ASP A 55 -24.14 2.51 -10.66
C ASP A 55 -23.61 1.43 -9.72
N LEU A 56 -23.42 0.21 -10.22
CA LEU A 56 -22.74 -0.88 -9.51
C LEU A 56 -21.26 -0.56 -9.27
N ILE A 57 -20.58 -0.03 -10.30
CA ILE A 57 -19.19 0.44 -10.20
C ILE A 57 -19.10 1.62 -9.22
N GLU A 58 -20.08 2.52 -9.24
CA GLU A 58 -20.14 3.63 -8.29
C GLU A 58 -20.40 3.16 -6.85
N LEU A 59 -21.28 2.16 -6.65
CA LEU A 59 -21.58 1.57 -5.34
C LEU A 59 -20.34 0.90 -4.73
N THR A 60 -19.65 0.07 -5.51
CA THR A 60 -18.41 -0.60 -5.08
C THR A 60 -17.30 0.41 -4.78
N SER A 61 -17.09 1.39 -5.66
CA SER A 61 -16.14 2.49 -5.44
C SER A 61 -16.47 3.34 -4.21
N TRP A 62 -17.76 3.50 -3.89
CA TRP A 62 -18.19 4.17 -2.67
C TRP A 62 -17.94 3.31 -1.43
N LEU A 63 -18.22 2.01 -1.47
CA LEU A 63 -17.97 1.09 -0.37
C LEU A 63 -16.48 1.05 -0.01
N GLU A 64 -15.58 0.99 -0.99
CA GLU A 64 -14.13 1.01 -0.73
C GLU A 64 -13.66 2.31 -0.08
N ARG A 65 -14.13 3.47 -0.59
CA ARG A 65 -13.78 4.78 0.01
C ARG A 65 -14.36 4.95 1.41
N THR A 66 -15.52 4.36 1.67
CA THR A 66 -16.27 4.53 2.93
C THR A 66 -15.97 3.39 3.92
N ARG A 67 -15.19 2.38 3.51
CA ARG A 67 -14.80 1.21 4.31
C ARG A 67 -14.13 1.59 5.63
N PHE A 68 -13.12 2.45 5.58
CA PHE A 68 -12.40 2.88 6.78
C PHE A 68 -13.23 3.82 7.68
N PRO A 69 -13.88 4.89 7.17
CA PRO A 69 -14.73 5.76 7.99
C PRO A 69 -15.86 5.05 8.74
N LEU A 70 -16.45 4.01 8.13
CA LEU A 70 -17.56 3.26 8.72
C LEU A 70 -17.16 1.92 9.35
N LYS A 71 -15.85 1.62 9.41
CA LYS A 71 -15.30 0.36 9.95
C LYS A 71 -15.92 -0.89 9.32
N LEU A 72 -16.15 -0.84 8.00
CA LEU A 72 -16.62 -2.00 7.25
C LEU A 72 -15.48 -3.02 7.14
N ALA A 73 -15.80 -4.28 7.39
CA ALA A 73 -14.86 -5.39 7.27
C ALA A 73 -14.71 -5.77 5.81
N ASP A 74 -15.82 -6.04 5.11
CA ASP A 74 -15.89 -6.41 3.69
C ASP A 74 -17.32 -6.21 3.15
N TYR A 75 -17.53 -6.56 1.88
CA TYR A 75 -18.85 -6.75 1.29
C TYR A 75 -18.81 -7.83 0.21
N GLU A 76 -19.97 -8.43 -0.07
CA GLU A 76 -20.18 -9.45 -1.09
C GLU A 76 -21.43 -9.11 -1.89
N MET A 77 -21.39 -9.32 -3.21
CA MET A 77 -22.48 -8.93 -4.11
C MET A 77 -22.85 -10.10 -5.03
N THR A 78 -24.15 -10.24 -5.27
CA THR A 78 -24.74 -11.14 -6.26
C THR A 78 -25.69 -10.35 -7.16
N ASP A 79 -26.27 -10.99 -8.17
CA ASP A 79 -27.30 -10.38 -9.02
C ASP A 79 -28.55 -9.93 -8.23
N ASN A 80 -28.73 -10.48 -7.04
CA ASN A 80 -29.92 -10.30 -6.21
C ASN A 80 -29.66 -9.37 -5.01
N PHE A 81 -28.53 -9.53 -4.33
CA PHE A 81 -28.28 -8.91 -3.02
C PHE A 81 -26.85 -8.39 -2.88
N ILE A 82 -26.71 -7.37 -2.05
CA ILE A 82 -25.43 -7.02 -1.43
C ILE A 82 -25.46 -7.36 0.06
N ALA A 83 -24.38 -7.98 0.54
CA ALA A 83 -24.08 -8.21 1.95
C ALA A 83 -22.92 -7.30 2.36
N ILE A 84 -23.15 -6.36 3.27
CA ILE A 84 -22.13 -5.46 3.78
C ILE A 84 -21.82 -5.89 5.22
N ARG A 85 -20.57 -6.25 5.52
CA ARG A 85 -20.18 -6.65 6.87
C ARG A 85 -19.38 -5.55 7.54
N ALA A 86 -19.72 -5.26 8.78
CA ALA A 86 -18.98 -4.30 9.60
C ALA A 86 -18.55 -4.94 10.92
N LYS A 87 -17.40 -4.51 11.45
CA LYS A 87 -16.90 -4.98 12.75
C LYS A 87 -17.93 -4.66 13.83
N ASP A 88 -18.22 -5.57 14.77
CA ASP A 88 -19.21 -5.32 15.84
C ASP A 88 -18.84 -4.09 16.70
N THR A 89 -17.54 -3.77 16.79
CA THR A 89 -17.02 -2.53 17.41
C THR A 89 -17.45 -1.24 16.70
N ALA A 90 -17.94 -1.30 15.47
CA ALA A 90 -18.61 -0.18 14.79
C ALA A 90 -19.95 0.17 15.45
N PHE A 91 -20.57 -0.80 16.13
CA PHE A 91 -21.90 -0.68 16.72
C PHE A 91 -21.95 -0.98 18.22
N SER A 92 -20.78 -1.14 18.85
CA SER A 92 -20.66 -1.35 20.29
C SER A 92 -21.10 -0.09 21.05
N GLY A 93 -22.37 -0.04 21.47
CA GLY A 93 -22.82 0.87 22.53
C GLY A 93 -24.06 1.72 22.26
N THR A 94 -24.53 1.94 21.02
CA THR A 94 -25.83 2.63 20.82
C THR A 94 -26.57 2.21 19.55
N ALA A 95 -27.89 1.97 19.66
CA ALA A 95 -28.82 1.83 18.52
C ALA A 95 -28.79 3.02 17.54
N ARG A 96 -28.22 4.15 17.98
CA ARG A 96 -28.00 5.35 17.17
C ARG A 96 -26.99 5.13 16.04
N GLN A 97 -25.89 4.40 16.28
CA GLN A 97 -24.85 4.18 15.27
C GLN A 97 -25.34 3.27 14.14
N MET A 98 -26.11 2.22 14.46
CA MET A 98 -26.78 1.39 13.45
C MET A 98 -27.76 2.22 12.61
N LYS A 99 -28.48 3.15 13.26
CA LYS A 99 -29.37 4.06 12.54
C LYS A 99 -28.61 4.99 11.58
N GLU A 100 -27.52 5.60 12.05
CA GLU A 100 -26.67 6.49 11.24
C GLU A 100 -26.05 5.72 10.05
N PHE A 101 -25.62 4.47 10.25
CA PHE A 101 -25.15 3.61 9.17
C PHE A 101 -26.23 3.31 8.13
N LEU A 102 -27.43 2.91 8.57
CA LEU A 102 -28.54 2.65 7.67
C LEU A 102 -29.01 3.91 6.94
N GLU A 103 -28.94 5.10 7.55
CA GLU A 103 -29.19 6.38 6.89
C GLU A 103 -28.20 6.60 5.74
N ILE A 104 -26.90 6.46 6.01
CA ILE A 104 -25.84 6.64 5.00
C ILE A 104 -26.00 5.66 3.84
N LEU A 105 -26.25 4.39 4.15
CA LEU A 105 -26.44 3.36 3.13
C LEU A 105 -27.70 3.61 2.30
N THR A 106 -28.81 3.97 2.97
CA THR A 106 -30.08 4.28 2.29
C THR A 106 -29.96 5.50 1.38
N ASP A 107 -29.27 6.55 1.82
CA ASP A 107 -29.06 7.73 0.99
C ASP A 107 -28.17 7.39 -0.22
N LYS A 108 -27.18 6.51 -0.06
CA LYS A 108 -26.40 6.04 -1.21
C LYS A 108 -27.24 5.24 -2.21
N LEU A 109 -28.12 4.36 -1.73
CA LEU A 109 -29.03 3.59 -2.62
C LEU A 109 -30.00 4.50 -3.39
N LYS A 110 -30.45 5.60 -2.78
CA LYS A 110 -31.27 6.61 -3.45
C LYS A 110 -30.48 7.41 -4.48
N ASP A 111 -29.24 7.79 -4.16
CA ASP A 111 -28.35 8.52 -5.08
C ASP A 111 -28.05 7.69 -6.33
N LEU A 112 -28.01 6.37 -6.19
CA LEU A 112 -27.84 5.39 -7.28
C LEU A 112 -29.18 4.97 -7.93
N GLU A 113 -30.28 5.64 -7.60
CA GLU A 113 -31.62 5.38 -8.13
C GLU A 113 -32.10 3.91 -8.02
N VAL A 114 -31.62 3.16 -7.03
CA VAL A 114 -32.05 1.76 -6.80
C VAL A 114 -33.50 1.75 -6.33
N ASP A 115 -34.42 1.19 -7.14
CA ASP A 115 -35.86 1.16 -6.83
C ASP A 115 -36.19 0.04 -5.82
N PRO A 116 -36.62 0.38 -4.59
CA PRO A 116 -36.95 -0.61 -3.56
C PRO A 116 -38.26 -1.36 -3.82
N GLY A 117 -39.00 -1.01 -4.87
CA GLY A 117 -40.24 -1.64 -5.32
C GLY A 117 -40.04 -2.84 -6.25
N LEU A 118 -38.79 -3.15 -6.64
CA LEU A 118 -38.51 -4.21 -7.60
C LEU A 118 -38.45 -5.59 -6.95
N CYS A 119 -38.87 -6.59 -7.72
CA CYS A 119 -38.66 -7.99 -7.42
C CYS A 119 -37.16 -8.28 -7.40
N VAL A 120 -36.67 -8.83 -6.30
CA VAL A 120 -35.24 -9.12 -6.11
C VAL A 120 -34.66 -10.13 -7.11
N ILE A 121 -35.53 -10.89 -7.80
CA ILE A 121 -35.12 -11.88 -8.79
C ILE A 121 -35.17 -11.30 -10.21
N CYS A 122 -36.33 -10.79 -10.62
CA CYS A 122 -36.56 -10.39 -12.01
C CYS A 122 -36.47 -8.89 -12.27
N GLY A 123 -36.17 -8.06 -11.26
CA GLY A 123 -36.02 -6.61 -11.39
C GLY A 123 -37.28 -5.86 -11.87
N LEU A 124 -38.45 -6.50 -11.83
CA LEU A 124 -39.73 -5.89 -12.20
C LEU A 124 -40.53 -5.52 -10.94
N PRO A 125 -41.39 -4.48 -10.98
CA PRO A 125 -42.17 -4.06 -9.81
C PRO A 125 -42.96 -5.21 -9.15
N ALA A 126 -42.83 -5.33 -7.82
CA ALA A 126 -43.48 -6.37 -7.01
C ALA A 126 -44.13 -5.78 -5.74
N ASP A 127 -45.37 -6.18 -5.48
CA ASP A 127 -46.12 -5.68 -4.31
C ASP A 127 -46.02 -6.60 -3.09
N GLU A 128 -45.59 -7.86 -3.28
CA GLU A 128 -45.52 -8.86 -2.23
C GLU A 128 -44.14 -8.88 -1.55
N LEU A 129 -44.16 -8.95 -0.21
CA LEU A 129 -42.98 -9.08 0.64
C LEU A 129 -42.89 -10.51 1.18
N ALA A 130 -41.72 -11.13 1.06
CA ALA A 130 -41.45 -12.45 1.59
C ALA A 130 -39.98 -12.60 2.02
N LEU A 131 -39.70 -13.68 2.77
CA LEU A 131 -38.34 -14.13 3.04
C LEU A 131 -37.89 -15.07 1.91
N TYR A 132 -36.76 -14.75 1.29
CA TYR A 132 -36.11 -15.55 0.26
C TYR A 132 -34.66 -15.82 0.68
N VAL A 133 -34.29 -17.09 0.81
CA VAL A 133 -32.96 -17.52 1.33
C VAL A 133 -32.61 -16.85 2.67
N GLY A 134 -33.61 -16.65 3.53
CA GLY A 134 -33.44 -15.97 4.82
C GLY A 134 -33.35 -14.44 4.77
N LEU A 135 -33.40 -13.83 3.58
CA LEU A 135 -33.36 -12.38 3.36
C LEU A 135 -34.75 -11.82 3.07
N TYR A 136 -35.08 -10.69 3.68
CA TYR A 136 -36.38 -10.02 3.51
C TYR A 136 -36.36 -9.10 2.29
N CYS A 137 -37.25 -9.38 1.33
CA CYS A 137 -37.25 -8.71 0.03
C CYS A 137 -38.65 -8.72 -0.62
N ARG A 138 -38.80 -7.91 -1.67
CA ARG A 138 -39.95 -8.00 -2.57
C ARG A 138 -39.70 -9.07 -3.62
N ILE A 139 -40.68 -9.94 -3.83
CA ILE A 139 -40.56 -11.06 -4.77
C ILE A 139 -41.94 -11.44 -5.31
N HIS A 140 -42.04 -11.77 -6.60
CA HIS A 140 -43.25 -12.38 -7.14
C HIS A 140 -43.32 -13.85 -6.71
N PRO A 141 -44.49 -14.41 -6.36
CA PRO A 141 -44.64 -15.83 -6.04
C PRO A 141 -44.05 -16.78 -7.09
N ASP A 142 -44.18 -16.42 -8.38
CA ASP A 142 -43.68 -17.22 -9.50
C ASP A 142 -42.17 -17.04 -9.76
N CYS A 143 -41.49 -16.15 -9.03
CA CYS A 143 -40.04 -15.97 -9.07
C CYS A 143 -39.32 -16.70 -7.93
N ILE A 144 -40.06 -17.27 -6.98
CA ILE A 144 -39.52 -18.12 -5.93
C ILE A 144 -38.84 -19.33 -6.62
N ASP A 145 -37.61 -19.64 -6.21
CA ASP A 145 -36.73 -20.70 -6.75
C ASP A 145 -36.13 -20.44 -8.15
N LYS A 146 -36.16 -19.19 -8.65
CA LYS A 146 -35.43 -18.80 -9.88
C LYS A 146 -34.16 -18.04 -9.53
N GLU A 147 -33.15 -18.18 -10.38
CA GLU A 147 -31.95 -17.36 -10.33
C GLU A 147 -32.28 -15.90 -10.66
N GLY A 148 -31.52 -14.98 -10.05
CA GLY A 148 -31.56 -13.56 -10.40
C GLY A 148 -31.28 -13.35 -11.86
N TYR A 149 -31.98 -12.40 -12.47
CA TYR A 149 -31.58 -11.92 -13.77
C TYR A 149 -30.35 -11.04 -13.60
N ASP A 150 -29.20 -11.46 -14.10
CA ASP A 150 -28.01 -10.62 -14.18
C ASP A 150 -28.27 -9.48 -15.19
N PHE A 151 -28.67 -8.31 -14.68
CA PHE A 151 -28.88 -7.11 -15.48
C PHE A 151 -27.59 -6.55 -16.09
N THR A 152 -26.43 -7.01 -15.62
CA THR A 152 -25.12 -6.69 -16.17
C THR A 152 -24.77 -7.60 -17.36
N SER A 153 -25.30 -8.83 -17.40
CA SER A 153 -25.12 -9.76 -18.52
C SER A 153 -25.85 -9.38 -19.81
N ALA A 154 -26.84 -8.49 -19.76
CA ALA A 154 -27.59 -8.04 -20.95
C ALA A 154 -26.76 -7.17 -21.92
N VAL A 155 -25.49 -6.87 -21.57
CA VAL A 155 -24.47 -6.31 -22.47
C VAL A 155 -23.67 -7.42 -23.20
N LYS A 156 -24.05 -8.70 -23.05
CA LYS A 156 -23.54 -9.79 -23.90
C LYS A 156 -24.12 -9.66 -25.31
N LEU A 157 -23.24 -9.36 -26.27
CA LEU A 157 -23.43 -9.59 -27.69
C LEU A 157 -24.02 -10.98 -27.91
N THR A 158 -25.16 -11.04 -28.58
CA THR A 158 -25.83 -12.26 -29.01
C THR A 158 -24.93 -13.05 -29.95
N ASP A 159 -24.66 -14.32 -29.65
CA ASP A 159 -24.39 -15.31 -30.70
C ASP A 159 -25.11 -16.62 -30.36
N ASP A 160 -26.02 -17.00 -31.26
CA ASP A 160 -26.77 -18.25 -31.23
C ASP A 160 -25.86 -19.39 -31.75
N SER A 161 -25.73 -20.48 -31.01
CA SER A 161 -25.99 -21.83 -31.56
C SER A 161 -25.80 -22.95 -30.53
N GLU A 162 -26.82 -23.81 -30.51
CA GLU A 162 -26.94 -25.06 -29.78
C GLU A 162 -25.88 -26.11 -30.19
N ASN A 163 -25.38 -26.89 -29.23
CA ASN A 163 -25.40 -28.37 -29.27
C ASN A 163 -25.00 -28.98 -27.93
N ASP A 164 -25.85 -29.88 -27.44
CA ASP A 164 -25.64 -30.84 -26.35
C ASP A 164 -24.60 -31.91 -26.72
N GLU A 165 -23.82 -32.36 -25.74
CA GLU A 165 -23.76 -33.74 -25.20
C GLU A 165 -22.39 -34.02 -24.54
N ASP A 166 -22.46 -34.33 -23.24
CA ASP A 166 -21.65 -35.24 -22.43
C ASP A 166 -20.14 -35.40 -22.75
N GLU A 167 -19.27 -34.96 -21.83
CA GLU A 167 -18.09 -35.73 -21.46
C GLU A 167 -17.64 -35.41 -20.03
N GLU A 168 -17.22 -36.47 -19.35
CA GLU A 168 -16.80 -36.57 -17.96
C GLU A 168 -15.55 -35.70 -17.69
N ASP A 169 -15.61 -34.82 -16.69
CA ASP A 169 -14.39 -34.20 -16.15
C ASP A 169 -13.73 -35.17 -15.16
N ASP A 170 -12.68 -35.84 -15.67
CA ASP A 170 -11.56 -36.34 -14.89
C ASP A 170 -10.92 -35.20 -14.07
N GLU A 171 -10.59 -35.51 -12.82
CA GLU A 171 -9.90 -34.67 -11.85
C GLU A 171 -8.73 -33.87 -12.47
N LEU A 172 -8.88 -32.54 -12.51
CA LEU A 172 -7.77 -31.61 -12.52
C LEU A 172 -7.56 -31.11 -11.09
N ILE A 173 -6.47 -31.56 -10.48
CA ILE A 173 -5.98 -31.12 -9.18
C ILE A 173 -5.70 -29.61 -9.26
N ILE A 174 -6.60 -28.80 -8.70
CA ILE A 174 -6.39 -27.39 -8.46
C ILE A 174 -5.70 -27.26 -7.09
N LEU A 175 -4.44 -26.82 -7.11
CA LEU A 175 -3.78 -26.27 -5.92
C LEU A 175 -4.22 -24.81 -5.77
N SER A 176 -5.32 -24.60 -5.04
CA SER A 176 -5.61 -23.30 -4.41
C SER A 176 -6.58 -23.54 -3.26
N GLY A 177 -6.18 -23.15 -2.06
CA GLY A 177 -7.06 -23.17 -0.89
C GLY A 177 -6.31 -23.66 0.33
N ALA A 178 -5.70 -22.72 1.06
CA ALA A 178 -5.73 -22.82 2.51
C ALA A 178 -7.21 -22.74 2.91
N GLU A 179 -7.85 -23.90 3.02
CA GLU A 179 -9.12 -24.02 3.74
C GLU A 179 -8.82 -23.84 5.22
N ASN A 180 -9.46 -22.83 5.82
CA ASN A 180 -9.76 -22.83 7.24
C ASN A 180 -10.70 -23.99 7.52
N ALA A 181 -10.12 -25.10 8.00
CA ALA A 181 -10.82 -26.04 8.85
C ALA A 181 -10.70 -25.53 10.28
N ASP A 182 -11.84 -25.37 10.96
CA ASP A 182 -11.90 -25.22 12.41
C ASP A 182 -11.10 -26.33 13.10
N ASP A 183 -9.89 -26.03 13.55
CA ASP A 183 -9.21 -26.74 14.64
C ASP A 183 -8.21 -25.77 15.28
N GLU A 184 -8.60 -25.18 16.42
CA GLU A 184 -7.82 -24.39 17.39
C GLU A 184 -6.41 -23.92 16.95
N GLY A 185 -6.30 -22.71 16.38
CA GLY A 185 -5.03 -22.02 16.14
C GLY A 185 -5.22 -20.51 16.00
N ASP A 186 -4.54 -19.74 16.86
CA ASP A 186 -4.55 -18.27 16.91
C ASP A 186 -4.14 -17.64 15.56
N GLU A 187 -5.01 -16.88 14.89
CA GLU A 187 -4.58 -15.91 13.87
C GLU A 187 -3.97 -14.70 14.60
N GLU A 188 -2.63 -14.61 14.64
CA GLU A 188 -1.89 -13.56 15.32
C GLU A 188 -2.15 -12.19 14.66
N ASP A 189 -2.62 -11.22 15.45
CA ASP A 189 -2.63 -9.80 15.07
C ASP A 189 -1.17 -9.32 15.06
N ASP A 190 -0.59 -9.15 13.87
CA ASP A 190 0.81 -8.71 13.68
C ASP A 190 1.03 -7.23 14.07
N HIS A 191 -0.04 -6.48 14.40
CA HIS A 191 0.07 -5.13 14.94
C HIS A 191 0.17 -5.19 16.49
N PRO A 192 1.20 -4.58 17.12
CA PRO A 192 1.25 -4.52 18.57
C PRO A 192 0.10 -3.68 19.12
N ASP A 193 -0.58 -4.13 20.17
CA ASP A 193 -1.70 -3.39 20.72
C ASP A 193 -1.32 -1.97 21.17
N ASP A 194 -2.29 -1.04 21.11
CA ASP A 194 -2.07 0.37 21.48
C ASP A 194 -1.56 0.54 22.92
N GLU A 195 -1.97 -0.34 23.85
CA GLU A 195 -1.51 -0.29 25.24
C GLU A 195 -0.01 -0.61 25.34
N ARG A 196 0.49 -1.52 24.50
CA ARG A 196 1.89 -1.91 24.42
C ARG A 196 2.72 -0.80 23.80
N ILE A 197 2.24 -0.17 22.74
CA ILE A 197 2.88 1.00 22.13
C ILE A 197 2.98 2.13 23.16
N SER A 198 1.88 2.49 23.82
CA SER A 198 1.90 3.53 24.87
C SER A 198 2.80 3.15 26.05
N ALA A 199 2.88 1.87 26.44
CA ALA A 199 3.78 1.42 27.49
C ALA A 199 5.27 1.61 27.13
N LEU A 200 5.66 1.32 25.88
CA LEU A 200 7.01 1.57 25.37
C LEU A 200 7.30 3.08 25.30
N ALA A 201 6.33 3.87 24.83
CA ALA A 201 6.45 5.33 24.76
C ALA A 201 6.62 5.97 26.15
N GLU A 202 5.97 5.42 27.18
CA GLU A 202 6.03 5.92 28.56
C GLU A 202 7.45 5.81 29.15
N GLU A 203 8.30 4.91 28.66
CA GLU A 203 9.71 4.87 29.04
C GLU A 203 10.46 6.17 28.73
N PHE A 204 9.97 6.96 27.76
CA PHE A 204 10.50 8.24 27.35
C PHE A 204 9.64 9.44 27.82
N ALA A 205 8.66 9.22 28.69
CA ALA A 205 7.77 10.29 29.18
C ALA A 205 8.55 11.47 29.79
N GLY A 206 9.64 11.20 30.50
CA GLY A 206 10.49 12.22 31.12
C GLY A 206 11.21 13.15 30.14
N VAL A 207 11.28 12.79 28.86
CA VAL A 207 11.93 13.59 27.80
C VAL A 207 10.97 14.02 26.69
N ARG A 208 9.68 13.67 26.79
CA ARG A 208 8.64 13.92 25.77
C ARG A 208 8.54 15.39 25.38
N GLU A 209 8.51 16.32 26.35
CA GLU A 209 8.41 17.75 26.06
C GLU A 209 9.63 18.26 25.29
N GLN A 210 10.83 17.83 25.67
CA GLN A 210 12.07 18.22 24.99
C GLN A 210 12.12 17.61 23.59
N PHE A 211 11.69 16.36 23.43
CA PHE A 211 11.58 15.70 22.13
C PHE A 211 10.68 16.49 21.17
N LEU A 212 9.51 16.93 21.63
CA LEU A 212 8.59 17.71 20.81
C LEU A 212 9.14 19.09 20.43
N GLU A 213 9.89 19.74 21.33
CA GLU A 213 10.54 21.02 21.01
C GLU A 213 11.65 20.82 19.95
N ASP A 214 12.47 19.78 20.07
CA ASP A 214 13.50 19.47 19.08
C ASP A 214 12.91 19.00 17.75
N LEU A 215 11.80 18.25 17.77
CA LEU A 215 11.02 17.87 16.59
C LEU A 215 10.50 19.11 15.86
N LYS A 216 9.94 20.06 16.60
CA LYS A 216 9.49 21.34 16.07
C LYS A 216 10.63 22.12 15.41
N ARG A 217 11.81 22.14 16.04
CA ARG A 217 12.99 22.83 15.50
C ARG A 217 13.46 22.24 14.18
N ILE A 218 13.54 20.90 14.06
CA ILE A 218 14.04 20.25 12.84
C ILE A 218 12.99 20.25 11.72
N CYS A 219 11.70 20.08 12.04
CA CYS A 219 10.60 20.16 11.06
C CYS A 219 10.40 21.59 10.52
N ALA A 220 10.80 22.62 11.27
CA ALA A 220 10.79 24.00 10.81
C ALA A 220 11.79 24.32 9.68
N VAL A 221 12.67 23.38 9.32
CA VAL A 221 13.59 23.53 8.20
C VAL A 221 13.01 22.89 6.93
N PRO A 222 12.68 23.66 5.88
CA PRO A 222 12.22 23.13 4.60
C PRO A 222 13.39 22.55 3.79
N SER A 223 13.99 21.47 4.29
CA SER A 223 15.16 20.79 3.73
C SER A 223 14.84 19.99 2.46
N VAL A 224 14.19 20.63 1.51
CA VAL A 224 13.98 20.10 0.17
C VAL A 224 15.28 20.24 -0.61
N ASP A 225 15.65 19.21 -1.38
CA ASP A 225 16.80 19.27 -2.28
C ASP A 225 16.74 20.52 -3.19
N GLY A 226 17.83 21.28 -3.18
CA GLY A 226 17.93 22.56 -3.85
C GLY A 226 19.15 22.68 -4.76
N PRO A 227 19.28 23.79 -5.49
CA PRO A 227 20.47 24.04 -6.31
C PRO A 227 21.74 24.04 -5.44
N PRO A 228 22.84 23.41 -5.89
CA PRO A 228 24.09 23.40 -5.14
C PRO A 228 24.64 24.82 -4.92
N GLU A 229 25.10 25.10 -3.70
CA GLU A 229 25.79 26.33 -3.31
C GLU A 229 27.15 26.03 -2.65
N GLU A 230 27.95 27.07 -2.41
CA GLU A 230 29.22 26.94 -1.69
C GLU A 230 28.99 26.39 -0.27
N ASN A 231 29.56 25.23 0.04
CA ASN A 231 29.35 24.47 1.28
C ASN A 231 27.93 23.93 1.51
N ALA A 232 27.09 23.91 0.47
CA ALA A 232 25.76 23.32 0.52
C ALA A 232 25.46 22.55 -0.78
N PRO A 233 26.05 21.35 -0.96
CA PRO A 233 25.99 20.62 -2.23
C PRO A 233 24.57 20.24 -2.68
N PHE A 234 23.64 20.11 -1.74
CA PHE A 234 22.22 19.77 -1.99
C PHE A 234 21.29 20.93 -1.64
N GLY A 235 21.80 22.17 -1.61
CA GLY A 235 21.06 23.37 -1.28
C GLY A 235 21.21 23.82 0.18
N CYS A 236 20.94 25.11 0.42
CA CYS A 236 21.17 25.74 1.72
C CYS A 236 20.26 25.20 2.83
N GLU A 237 19.03 24.78 2.51
CA GLU A 237 18.07 24.29 3.51
C GLU A 237 18.37 22.87 3.98
N THR A 238 18.83 21.96 3.11
CA THR A 238 19.33 20.64 3.52
C THR A 238 20.55 20.81 4.42
N ARG A 239 21.47 21.70 4.05
CA ARG A 239 22.62 22.04 4.91
C ARG A 239 22.20 22.59 6.28
N ARG A 240 21.16 23.45 6.31
CA ARG A 240 20.61 24.02 7.54
C ARG A 240 19.98 22.95 8.44
N ALA A 241 19.31 21.95 7.87
CA ALA A 241 18.77 20.83 8.64
C ALA A 241 19.89 20.04 9.33
N LEU A 242 21.01 19.80 8.64
CA LEU A 242 22.19 19.21 9.28
C LEU A 242 22.72 20.07 10.44
N ASP A 243 22.80 21.39 10.29
CA ASP A 243 23.24 22.27 11.38
C ASP A 243 22.34 22.18 12.60
N VAL A 244 21.02 22.21 12.39
CA VAL A 244 20.04 22.10 13.48
C VAL A 244 20.17 20.75 14.18
N PHE A 245 20.28 19.65 13.42
CA PHE A 245 20.42 18.31 13.98
C PHE A 245 21.71 18.14 14.79
N LEU A 246 22.86 18.56 14.26
CA LEU A 246 24.14 18.47 14.96
C LEU A 246 24.19 19.42 16.18
N ASP A 247 23.50 20.56 16.15
CA ASP A 247 23.34 21.44 17.32
C ASP A 247 22.53 20.77 18.43
N ILE A 248 21.39 20.16 18.10
CA ILE A 248 20.57 19.37 19.05
C ILE A 248 21.42 18.27 19.69
N ALA A 249 22.09 17.46 18.88
CA ALA A 249 22.92 16.36 19.36
C ALA A 249 24.12 16.84 20.21
N SER A 250 24.77 17.94 19.81
CA SER A 250 25.84 18.54 20.60
C SER A 250 25.32 19.08 21.95
N GLY A 251 24.10 19.63 21.98
CA GLY A 251 23.43 20.07 23.21
C GLY A 251 23.17 18.93 24.20
N MET A 252 23.00 17.70 23.70
CA MET A 252 22.91 16.47 24.49
C MET A 252 24.30 15.91 24.87
N GLY A 253 25.38 16.60 24.52
CA GLY A 253 26.75 16.23 24.88
C GLY A 253 27.35 15.10 24.04
N PHE A 254 26.81 14.83 22.85
CA PHE A 254 27.42 13.89 21.91
C PHE A 254 28.60 14.49 21.16
N LYS A 255 29.48 13.62 20.66
CA LYS A 255 30.43 13.99 19.61
C LYS A 255 29.66 14.07 18.29
N THR A 256 29.76 15.19 17.61
CA THR A 256 29.12 15.43 16.32
C THR A 256 30.15 15.71 15.25
N VAL A 257 29.90 15.22 14.05
CA VAL A 257 30.78 15.40 12.89
C VAL A 257 29.95 15.77 11.67
N ASN A 258 30.41 16.79 10.96
CA ASN A 258 29.92 17.13 9.62
C ASN A 258 30.90 16.52 8.61
N VAL A 259 30.36 15.75 7.66
CA VAL A 259 31.09 15.09 6.59
C VAL A 259 30.85 15.88 5.31
N ASP A 260 31.80 16.76 4.99
CA ASP A 260 31.85 17.56 3.75
C ASP A 260 30.54 18.28 3.35
N ASN A 261 29.69 18.59 4.33
CA ASN A 261 28.38 19.22 4.15
C ASN A 261 27.36 18.37 3.35
N VAL A 262 27.62 17.08 3.16
CA VAL A 262 26.72 16.14 2.46
C VAL A 262 26.05 15.16 3.42
N ALA A 263 26.67 14.93 4.58
CA ALA A 263 26.17 14.08 5.64
C ALA A 263 26.72 14.56 6.99
N GLY A 264 26.25 13.97 8.07
CA GLY A 264 26.90 14.07 9.37
C GLY A 264 26.59 12.88 10.25
N TYR A 265 27.22 12.82 11.42
CA TYR A 265 26.92 11.78 12.38
C TYR A 265 27.09 12.23 13.81
N VAL A 266 26.37 11.53 14.69
CA VAL A 266 26.44 11.59 16.14
C VAL A 266 27.11 10.31 16.63
N GLU A 267 28.08 10.38 17.54
CA GLU A 267 28.84 9.22 18.01
C GLU A 267 28.90 9.16 19.55
N MET A 268 28.81 7.93 20.08
CA MET A 268 29.10 7.60 21.48
C MET A 268 29.83 6.26 21.62
N GLY A 269 30.34 6.00 22.81
CA GLY A 269 31.09 4.78 23.11
C GLY A 269 32.54 4.82 22.64
N GLU A 270 33.25 3.73 22.90
CA GLU A 270 34.64 3.50 22.50
C GLU A 270 34.74 2.09 21.90
N GLY A 271 35.68 1.85 21.00
CA GLY A 271 35.84 0.56 20.34
C GLY A 271 36.48 0.69 18.96
N GLU A 272 37.03 -0.41 18.45
CA GLU A 272 37.61 -0.45 17.10
C GLU A 272 36.52 -0.50 16.03
N GLU A 273 35.43 -1.25 16.28
CA GLU A 273 34.28 -1.37 15.38
C GLU A 273 33.16 -0.40 15.74
N MET A 274 32.22 -0.23 14.81
CA MET A 274 31.09 0.69 14.94
C MET A 274 29.79 0.07 14.41
N VAL A 275 28.70 0.22 15.16
CA VAL A 275 27.33 -0.08 14.71
C VAL A 275 26.57 1.22 14.50
N ALA A 276 25.65 1.22 13.52
CA ALA A 276 24.97 2.44 13.12
C ALA A 276 23.45 2.31 13.04
N ALA A 277 22.78 3.42 13.34
CA ALA A 277 21.53 3.76 12.70
C ALA A 277 21.81 4.76 11.57
N VAL A 278 21.09 4.65 10.45
CA VAL A 278 21.30 5.51 9.27
C VAL A 278 19.97 6.10 8.84
N GLY A 279 19.80 7.42 8.88
CA GLY A 279 18.59 8.11 8.42
C GLY A 279 18.91 9.33 7.55
N HIS A 280 17.91 10.14 7.22
CA HIS A 280 18.11 11.35 6.42
C HIS A 280 17.32 12.55 6.94
N LEU A 281 17.75 13.74 6.52
CA LEU A 281 17.14 15.02 6.94
C LEU A 281 16.57 15.82 5.77
N ASP A 282 16.90 15.46 4.53
CA ASP A 282 16.20 15.99 3.37
C ASP A 282 14.79 15.42 3.28
N VAL A 283 13.90 16.17 2.66
CA VAL A 283 12.47 15.83 2.51
C VAL A 283 11.99 16.11 1.09
N VAL A 284 11.01 15.37 0.61
CA VAL A 284 10.29 15.74 -0.62
C VAL A 284 9.61 17.11 -0.52
N PRO A 285 9.38 17.80 -1.66
CA PRO A 285 8.54 18.99 -1.70
C PRO A 285 7.17 18.75 -1.04
N ALA A 286 6.65 19.75 -0.32
CA ALA A 286 5.36 19.63 0.35
C ALA A 286 4.18 19.48 -0.64
N GLY A 287 4.29 20.04 -1.84
CA GLY A 287 3.22 20.01 -2.83
C GLY A 287 2.01 20.87 -2.42
N THR A 288 0.82 20.46 -2.85
CA THR A 288 -0.47 21.13 -2.56
C THR A 288 -1.36 20.25 -1.70
N GLY A 289 -2.36 20.82 -1.03
CA GLY A 289 -3.35 20.06 -0.26
C GLY A 289 -3.11 20.01 1.25
N TRP A 290 -2.14 20.78 1.75
CA TRP A 290 -1.92 20.92 3.19
C TRP A 290 -2.97 21.82 3.84
N ASP A 291 -3.48 21.41 4.99
CA ASP A 291 -4.45 22.17 5.80
C ASP A 291 -3.77 23.30 6.60
N SER A 292 -2.46 23.17 6.82
CA SER A 292 -1.63 24.15 7.54
C SER A 292 -0.24 24.27 6.90
N ASP A 293 0.63 25.13 7.44
CA ASP A 293 1.99 25.27 6.94
C ASP A 293 2.77 23.94 7.13
N PRO A 294 3.24 23.29 6.05
CA PRO A 294 3.94 22.00 6.13
C PRO A 294 5.19 22.00 7.02
N PHE A 295 5.82 23.16 7.21
CA PHE A 295 7.03 23.29 8.02
C PHE A 295 6.74 23.93 9.39
N THR A 296 5.49 23.90 9.83
CA THR A 296 5.11 24.24 11.20
C THR A 296 4.55 22.99 11.88
N LEU A 297 5.25 22.46 12.88
CA LEU A 297 4.75 21.32 13.65
C LEU A 297 3.44 21.66 14.36
N THR A 298 2.39 20.92 14.02
CA THR A 298 1.09 20.98 14.69
C THR A 298 0.85 19.69 15.46
N ILE A 299 0.27 19.81 16.67
CA ILE A 299 -0.01 18.69 17.55
C ILE A 299 -1.50 18.71 17.88
N ASP A 300 -2.17 17.60 17.62
CA ASP A 300 -3.55 17.34 18.02
C ASP A 300 -3.65 15.99 18.74
N GLY A 301 -3.74 16.02 20.06
CA GLY A 301 -3.62 14.83 20.90
C GLY A 301 -2.26 14.15 20.69
N ASP A 302 -2.28 12.90 20.25
CA ASP A 302 -1.09 12.11 19.95
C ASP A 302 -0.58 12.29 18.51
N LYS A 303 -1.32 12.99 17.67
CA LYS A 303 -0.97 13.19 16.25
C LYS A 303 -0.06 14.42 16.08
N ALA A 304 1.17 14.20 15.61
CA ALA A 304 2.09 15.25 15.18
C ALA A 304 2.07 15.38 13.66
N THR A 305 1.76 16.57 13.12
CA THR A 305 1.64 16.81 11.67
C THR A 305 2.65 17.88 11.21
N ALA A 306 3.52 17.50 10.28
CA ALA A 306 4.49 18.34 9.57
C ALA A 306 5.21 17.51 8.48
N ARG A 307 5.79 18.15 7.47
CA ARG A 307 6.64 17.46 6.50
C ARG A 307 7.90 16.93 7.18
N GLY A 308 8.16 15.65 7.00
CA GLY A 308 9.30 14.92 7.53
C GLY A 308 9.14 14.44 8.97
N VAL A 309 7.94 14.53 9.54
CA VAL A 309 7.65 13.98 10.87
C VAL A 309 7.64 12.45 10.87
N ASN A 310 7.19 11.84 9.77
CA ASN A 310 7.22 10.40 9.53
C ASN A 310 8.49 10.03 8.76
N ASP A 311 8.86 10.80 7.74
CA ASP A 311 9.95 10.47 6.81
C ASP A 311 10.92 11.66 6.58
N ASN A 312 12.08 11.75 7.25
CA ASN A 312 12.61 10.84 8.26
C ASN A 312 13.13 11.59 9.51
N LYS A 313 12.75 12.85 9.71
CA LYS A 313 13.28 13.68 10.82
C LYS A 313 12.78 13.21 12.18
N GLY A 314 11.50 12.84 12.29
CA GLY A 314 10.94 12.25 13.52
C GLY A 314 11.67 10.96 13.92
N PRO A 315 11.77 9.97 13.03
CA PRO A 315 12.54 8.74 13.27
C PRO A 315 14.02 9.00 13.63
N CYS A 316 14.71 9.87 12.89
CA CYS A 316 16.08 10.28 13.23
C CYS A 316 16.18 10.86 14.66
N LEU A 317 15.21 11.69 15.06
CA LEU A 317 15.18 12.24 16.39
C LEU A 317 14.86 11.15 17.44
N ALA A 318 13.95 10.22 17.16
CA ALA A 318 13.65 9.10 18.05
C ALA A 318 14.91 8.26 18.31
N THR A 319 15.69 7.96 17.27
CA THR A 319 16.98 7.27 17.40
C THR A 319 18.01 8.10 18.18
N LEU A 320 18.07 9.43 18.00
CA LEU A 320 18.95 10.29 18.78
C LEU A 320 18.60 10.23 20.29
N TYR A 321 17.32 10.20 20.63
CA TYR A 321 16.86 10.07 22.02
C TYR A 321 17.10 8.67 22.58
N ALA A 322 17.01 7.63 21.75
CA ALA A 322 17.42 6.28 22.11
C ALA A 322 18.92 6.24 22.50
N MET A 323 19.78 6.86 21.69
CA MET A 323 21.20 7.01 22.01
C MET A 323 21.40 7.85 23.29
N LYS A 324 20.60 8.89 23.51
CA LYS A 324 20.68 9.71 24.73
C LYS A 324 20.40 8.86 25.96
N ALA A 325 19.38 8.02 25.92
CA ALA A 325 19.06 7.09 27.01
C ALA A 325 20.23 6.14 27.29
N LEU A 326 20.85 5.55 26.25
CA LEU A 326 22.04 4.70 26.40
C LEU A 326 23.24 5.45 27.00
N LYS A 327 23.45 6.71 26.60
CA LYS A 327 24.55 7.54 27.11
C LYS A 327 24.37 7.88 28.59
N GLU A 328 23.12 8.03 29.03
CA GLU A 328 22.76 8.35 30.42
C GLU A 328 22.67 7.11 31.31
N ASP A 329 22.65 5.90 30.72
CA ASP A 329 22.77 4.64 31.43
C ASP A 329 24.21 4.44 31.93
N GLY A 330 24.40 4.65 33.24
CA GLY A 330 25.69 4.50 33.90
C GLY A 330 26.22 3.07 33.99
N GLU A 331 25.41 2.06 33.65
CA GLU A 331 25.82 0.65 33.62
C GLU A 331 26.19 0.18 32.20
N PHE A 332 25.80 0.93 31.17
CA PHE A 332 26.09 0.57 29.79
C PHE A 332 27.51 0.94 29.38
N SER A 333 28.30 -0.06 28.98
CA SER A 333 29.66 0.10 28.48
C SER A 333 29.84 -0.68 27.18
N PRO A 334 29.48 -0.10 26.02
CA PRO A 334 29.49 -0.82 24.75
C PRO A 334 30.91 -1.25 24.33
N LYS A 335 31.01 -2.38 23.62
CA LYS A 335 32.29 -2.85 23.04
C LYS A 335 32.56 -2.21 21.67
N ARG A 336 31.51 -1.74 20.99
CA ARG A 336 31.56 -1.04 19.71
C ARG A 336 31.09 0.39 19.89
N ARG A 337 31.59 1.29 19.05
CA ARG A 337 31.03 2.65 18.95
C ARG A 337 29.62 2.57 18.38
N ILE A 338 28.76 3.51 18.79
CA ILE A 338 27.42 3.66 18.23
C ILE A 338 27.37 4.98 17.46
N ARG A 339 26.95 4.94 16.19
CA ARG A 339 26.68 6.13 15.38
C ARG A 339 25.22 6.25 14.98
N LEU A 340 24.71 7.47 14.95
CA LEU A 340 23.58 7.84 14.11
C LEU A 340 24.11 8.68 12.96
N ILE A 341 24.04 8.14 11.75
CA ILE A 341 24.50 8.77 10.51
C ILE A 341 23.27 9.39 9.83
N VAL A 342 23.38 10.64 9.41
CA VAL A 342 22.31 11.38 8.72
C VAL A 342 22.77 11.90 7.36
N GLY A 343 22.03 11.56 6.31
CA GLY A 343 22.23 12.09 4.96
C GLY A 343 21.34 13.28 4.61
N LEU A 344 21.64 13.89 3.47
CA LEU A 344 21.00 15.13 2.98
C LEU A 344 20.51 15.03 1.53
N ASN A 345 20.41 13.83 0.98
CA ASN A 345 20.01 13.62 -0.41
C ASN A 345 19.42 12.23 -0.65
N GLU A 346 18.72 11.65 0.32
CA GLU A 346 18.05 10.36 0.15
C GLU A 346 17.03 10.43 -1.00
N GLU A 347 16.15 11.44 -0.92
CA GLU A 347 14.87 11.56 -1.65
C GLU A 347 15.02 11.76 -3.17
N LYS A 348 16.27 11.85 -3.63
CA LYS A 348 16.64 12.10 -5.03
C LYS A 348 17.63 11.09 -5.59
N GLY A 349 18.46 10.45 -4.77
CA GLY A 349 19.53 9.59 -5.32
C GLY A 349 20.62 9.11 -4.38
N MET A 350 20.55 9.42 -3.08
CA MET A 350 21.43 8.92 -2.03
C MET A 350 22.93 9.22 -2.22
N GLU A 351 23.30 10.23 -3.03
CA GLU A 351 24.72 10.54 -3.31
C GLU A 351 25.47 10.97 -2.02
N CYS A 352 24.75 11.45 -1.01
CA CYS A 352 25.29 11.73 0.32
C CYS A 352 25.94 10.50 0.98
N MET A 353 25.29 9.33 0.95
CA MET A 353 25.82 8.11 1.58
C MET A 353 26.89 7.43 0.75
N LYS A 354 26.81 7.55 -0.57
CA LYS A 354 27.90 7.13 -1.45
C LYS A 354 29.19 7.91 -1.16
N HIS A 355 29.08 9.21 -0.91
CA HIS A 355 30.22 10.01 -0.45
C HIS A 355 30.67 9.58 0.95
N TYR A 356 29.75 9.44 1.90
CA TYR A 356 30.06 8.96 3.26
C TYR A 356 30.87 7.66 3.23
N GLY A 357 30.38 6.63 2.52
CA GLY A 357 31.05 5.34 2.44
C GLY A 357 32.40 5.36 1.74
N ALA A 358 32.74 6.43 1.03
CA ALA A 358 34.06 6.62 0.41
C ALA A 358 35.08 7.30 1.34
N VAL A 359 34.64 8.08 2.34
CA VAL A 359 35.52 8.91 3.17
C VAL A 359 35.47 8.60 4.67
N GLU A 360 34.42 7.90 5.12
CA GLU A 360 34.20 7.51 6.51
C GLU A 360 34.19 5.99 6.69
N GLU A 361 34.18 5.57 7.96
CA GLU A 361 34.09 4.16 8.35
C GLU A 361 32.69 3.58 8.08
N ILE A 362 32.65 2.37 7.50
CA ILE A 362 31.42 1.60 7.25
C ILE A 362 31.03 0.82 8.52
N PRO A 363 29.76 0.86 8.94
CA PRO A 363 29.30 0.08 10.09
C PRO A 363 29.43 -1.43 9.86
N VAL A 364 29.76 -2.16 10.93
CA VAL A 364 29.81 -3.63 10.89
C VAL A 364 28.41 -4.25 10.94
N ALA A 365 27.44 -3.52 11.48
CA ALA A 365 26.04 -3.87 11.57
C ALA A 365 25.21 -2.61 11.85
N GLY A 366 23.96 -2.59 11.41
CA GLY A 366 23.10 -1.46 11.67
C GLY A 366 21.73 -1.58 11.03
N PHE A 367 20.94 -0.52 11.19
CA PHE A 367 19.61 -0.42 10.63
C PHE A 367 19.32 1.00 10.15
N THR A 368 18.29 1.16 9.35
CA THR A 368 17.69 2.46 9.05
C THR A 368 16.33 2.55 9.74
N PRO A 369 16.04 3.63 10.49
CA PRO A 369 14.70 3.93 10.99
C PRO A 369 13.86 4.59 9.88
N ASP A 370 14.12 4.25 8.62
CA ASP A 370 13.42 4.74 7.44
C ASP A 370 12.71 3.58 6.73
N ALA A 371 11.89 2.88 7.52
CA ALA A 371 11.27 1.64 7.14
C ALA A 371 10.01 1.37 7.99
N MET A 372 9.49 0.16 7.87
CA MET A 372 8.52 -0.39 8.80
C MET A 372 9.19 -1.42 9.72
N PHE A 373 8.57 -1.68 10.85
CA PHE A 373 8.80 -2.88 11.65
C PHE A 373 7.97 -4.05 11.09
N PRO A 374 8.36 -5.32 11.36
CA PRO A 374 9.63 -5.77 11.94
C PRO A 374 10.83 -5.59 10.96
N ALA A 375 11.99 -6.20 11.24
CA ALA A 375 13.20 -6.01 10.45
C ALA A 375 13.04 -6.49 9.00
N ILE A 376 13.57 -5.71 8.05
CA ILE A 376 13.55 -6.00 6.61
C ILE A 376 14.89 -6.62 6.22
N TYR A 377 14.93 -7.94 6.05
CA TYR A 377 16.17 -8.66 5.74
C TYR A 377 16.56 -8.62 4.26
N ALA A 378 15.58 -8.35 3.39
CA ALA A 378 15.78 -8.31 1.96
C ALA A 378 14.88 -7.27 1.29
N GLU A 379 15.42 -6.69 0.23
CA GLU A 379 14.69 -5.81 -0.66
C GLU A 379 14.97 -6.23 -2.11
N LYS A 380 13.90 -6.52 -2.87
CA LYS A 380 13.99 -6.99 -4.27
C LYS A 380 14.78 -6.03 -5.14
N GLY A 381 15.47 -6.53 -6.15
CA GLY A 381 16.07 -5.66 -7.15
C GLY A 381 14.99 -4.86 -7.90
N ILE A 382 15.35 -3.68 -8.42
CA ILE A 382 14.43 -2.81 -9.15
C ILE A 382 15.02 -2.51 -10.52
N ALA A 383 14.28 -2.75 -11.59
CA ALA A 383 14.69 -2.37 -12.94
C ALA A 383 13.61 -1.54 -13.63
N ASN A 384 14.02 -0.44 -14.27
CA ASN A 384 13.15 0.25 -15.22
C ASN A 384 13.59 -0.07 -16.64
N ILE A 385 12.66 -0.60 -17.43
CA ILE A 385 12.93 -1.08 -18.79
C ILE A 385 12.00 -0.36 -19.76
N ALA A 386 12.54 0.32 -20.76
CA ALA A 386 11.75 0.84 -21.86
C ALA A 386 11.64 -0.20 -22.98
N LEU A 387 10.41 -0.56 -23.36
CA LEU A 387 10.11 -1.28 -24.58
C LEU A 387 9.80 -0.27 -25.67
N VAL A 388 10.66 -0.19 -26.69
CA VAL A 388 10.58 0.79 -27.76
C VAL A 388 10.26 0.09 -29.08
N GLN A 389 9.17 0.49 -29.73
CA GLN A 389 8.78 0.02 -31.06
C GLN A 389 8.65 1.20 -32.02
N LYS A 390 9.30 1.12 -33.20
CA LYS A 390 9.11 2.14 -34.24
C LYS A 390 7.72 2.03 -34.86
N ARG A 391 7.10 3.17 -35.16
CA ARG A 391 5.75 3.23 -35.73
C ARG A 391 5.78 3.12 -37.25
N HIS A 392 4.73 2.52 -37.79
CA HIS A 392 4.45 2.40 -39.21
C HIS A 392 3.22 3.23 -39.56
N GLU A 393 3.12 3.64 -40.82
CA GLU A 393 1.97 4.40 -41.31
C GLU A 393 0.64 3.66 -41.08
N THR A 394 0.67 2.32 -41.17
CA THR A 394 -0.49 1.44 -41.01
C THR A 394 -0.94 1.23 -39.57
N ASP A 395 -0.13 1.60 -38.57
CA ASP A 395 -0.53 1.40 -37.17
C ASP A 395 -1.68 2.36 -36.80
N ALA A 396 -2.76 1.83 -36.21
CA ALA A 396 -4.02 2.55 -36.04
C ALA A 396 -4.00 3.69 -35.01
N ILE A 397 -3.15 3.62 -33.97
CA ILE A 397 -3.04 4.68 -32.96
C ILE A 397 -2.25 5.87 -33.54
N ALA A 398 -2.83 7.07 -33.43
CA ALA A 398 -2.20 8.33 -33.78
C ALA A 398 -1.32 8.86 -32.63
N SER A 399 -1.87 8.87 -31.42
CA SER A 399 -1.15 9.28 -30.21
C SER A 399 -1.74 8.62 -28.98
N ALA A 400 -0.92 8.37 -27.96
CA ALA A 400 -1.40 7.91 -26.67
C ALA A 400 -0.51 8.37 -25.52
N GLN A 401 -1.11 8.59 -24.36
CA GLN A 401 -0.40 8.92 -23.13
C GLN A 401 -1.15 8.41 -21.90
N GLY A 402 -0.40 7.87 -20.94
CA GLY A 402 -0.89 7.64 -19.59
C GLY A 402 0.21 7.11 -18.69
N GLY A 403 -0.09 7.05 -17.39
CA GLY A 403 0.90 6.84 -16.36
C GLY A 403 1.61 8.15 -15.97
N ALA A 404 1.49 8.49 -14.68
CA ALA A 404 2.11 9.66 -14.07
C ALA A 404 3.53 9.37 -13.57
N ALA A 405 3.76 8.16 -13.05
CA ALA A 405 5.04 7.70 -12.55
C ALA A 405 5.21 6.21 -12.83
N VAL A 406 6.44 5.77 -13.11
CA VAL A 406 6.72 4.38 -13.50
C VAL A 406 6.47 3.39 -12.35
N ASN A 407 6.67 3.84 -11.12
CA ASN A 407 6.46 3.08 -9.89
C ASN A 407 5.00 3.05 -9.42
N MET A 408 4.04 3.51 -10.24
CA MET A 408 2.62 3.43 -9.94
C MET A 408 1.86 2.72 -11.07
N VAL A 409 0.87 1.91 -10.71
CA VAL A 409 -0.11 1.38 -11.67
C VAL A 409 -0.92 2.55 -12.24
N PRO A 410 -0.99 2.75 -13.56
CA PRO A 410 -1.72 3.85 -14.15
C PRO A 410 -3.24 3.75 -13.93
N SER A 411 -3.82 4.74 -13.26
CA SER A 411 -5.28 4.94 -13.17
C SER A 411 -5.88 5.58 -14.42
N ASP A 412 -5.06 6.21 -15.26
CA ASP A 412 -5.54 7.02 -16.38
C ASP A 412 -4.69 6.77 -17.62
N PHE A 413 -5.38 6.57 -18.75
CA PHE A 413 -4.76 6.46 -20.06
C PHE A 413 -5.67 7.05 -21.13
N GLU A 414 -5.09 7.78 -22.07
CA GLU A 414 -5.80 8.41 -23.19
C GLU A 414 -5.11 8.04 -24.49
N LEU A 415 -5.91 7.78 -25.53
CA LEU A 415 -5.40 7.54 -26.88
C LEU A 415 -6.29 8.20 -27.93
N THR A 416 -5.73 8.39 -29.12
CA THR A 416 -6.43 8.90 -30.31
C THR A 416 -6.16 8.01 -31.50
N LEU A 417 -7.21 7.64 -32.25
CA LEU A 417 -7.10 6.82 -33.47
C LEU A 417 -6.88 7.67 -34.73
N LYS A 418 -6.13 7.15 -35.71
CA LYS A 418 -5.85 7.86 -36.97
C LYS A 418 -7.05 8.01 -37.89
N GLU A 419 -7.95 7.01 -37.95
CA GLU A 419 -9.00 6.95 -38.97
C GLU A 419 -9.98 8.13 -38.87
N ASN A 420 -10.38 8.50 -37.65
CA ASN A 420 -11.40 9.51 -37.39
C ASN A 420 -10.94 10.61 -36.41
N GLY A 421 -9.74 10.52 -35.85
CA GLY A 421 -9.24 11.45 -34.84
C GLY A 421 -9.97 11.34 -33.51
N GLU A 422 -10.66 10.22 -33.27
CA GLU A 422 -11.47 10.01 -32.08
C GLU A 422 -10.57 9.66 -30.89
N SER A 423 -10.86 10.30 -29.75
CA SER A 423 -10.13 10.06 -28.51
C SER A 423 -10.90 9.11 -27.59
N ARG A 424 -10.15 8.27 -26.88
CA ARG A 424 -10.64 7.38 -25.82
C ARG A 424 -9.95 7.74 -24.52
N SER A 425 -10.65 7.53 -23.40
CA SER A 425 -10.10 7.65 -22.06
C SER A 425 -10.45 6.39 -21.28
N TYR A 426 -9.45 5.84 -20.62
CA TYR A 426 -9.54 4.61 -19.83
C TYR A 426 -9.23 4.94 -18.39
N LYS A 427 -10.05 4.39 -17.50
CA LYS A 427 -9.92 4.54 -16.06
C LYS A 427 -9.56 3.20 -15.44
N GLY A 428 -8.62 3.24 -14.52
CA GLY A 428 -8.16 2.12 -13.74
C GLY A 428 -8.06 2.51 -12.26
N LEU A 429 -7.34 1.69 -11.49
CA LEU A 429 -7.11 1.87 -10.06
C LEU A 429 -5.61 1.90 -9.82
N SER A 430 -5.11 2.98 -9.20
CA SER A 430 -3.70 3.11 -8.85
C SER A 430 -3.32 2.18 -7.70
N ALA A 431 -2.12 1.62 -7.80
CA ALA A 431 -1.45 0.86 -6.76
C ALA A 431 0.07 1.03 -6.90
N HIS A 432 0.84 0.66 -5.87
CA HIS A 432 2.30 0.70 -5.96
C HIS A 432 2.82 -0.40 -6.90
N ALA A 433 3.83 -0.10 -7.72
CA ALA A 433 4.36 -1.05 -8.71
C ALA A 433 4.99 -2.32 -8.13
N SER A 434 5.23 -2.38 -6.82
CA SER A 434 5.66 -3.63 -6.16
C SER A 434 4.52 -4.62 -5.93
N MET A 435 3.27 -4.16 -5.93
CA MET A 435 2.04 -4.94 -5.75
C MET A 435 1.02 -4.54 -6.84
N PRO A 436 1.37 -4.65 -8.13
CA PRO A 436 0.51 -4.19 -9.22
C PRO A 436 -0.83 -4.93 -9.31
N GLU A 437 -0.94 -6.13 -8.71
CA GLU A 437 -2.15 -6.93 -8.58
C GLU A 437 -3.25 -6.27 -7.74
N LEU A 438 -2.90 -5.32 -6.87
CA LEU A 438 -3.87 -4.53 -6.09
C LEU A 438 -4.51 -3.40 -6.91
N GLY A 439 -3.97 -3.10 -8.09
CA GLY A 439 -4.45 -2.07 -8.99
C GLY A 439 -5.19 -2.62 -10.20
N VAL A 440 -5.72 -1.72 -11.01
CA VAL A 440 -6.27 -2.01 -12.33
C VAL A 440 -5.56 -1.13 -13.34
N ASN A 441 -4.69 -1.72 -14.15
CA ASN A 441 -3.85 -0.96 -15.08
C ASN A 441 -4.66 -0.44 -16.28
N ALA A 442 -4.84 0.89 -16.37
CA ALA A 442 -5.58 1.55 -17.45
C ALA A 442 -4.97 1.35 -18.84
N ILE A 443 -3.64 1.18 -18.93
CA ILE A 443 -2.97 0.87 -20.20
C ILE A 443 -3.35 -0.53 -20.65
N SER A 444 -3.27 -1.54 -19.77
CA SER A 444 -3.66 -2.90 -20.11
C SER A 444 -5.15 -3.03 -20.46
N LEU A 445 -6.03 -2.24 -19.81
CA LEU A 445 -7.45 -2.11 -20.19
C LEU A 445 -7.59 -1.65 -21.63
N ALA A 446 -6.91 -0.55 -21.97
CA ALA A 446 -6.97 0.03 -23.30
C ALA A 446 -6.44 -0.90 -24.38
N MET A 447 -5.32 -1.59 -24.14
CA MET A 447 -4.73 -2.49 -25.14
C MET A 447 -5.62 -3.71 -25.42
N GLU A 448 -6.33 -4.21 -24.42
CA GLU A 448 -7.29 -5.31 -24.57
C GLU A 448 -8.52 -4.93 -25.39
N GLU A 449 -9.17 -3.82 -25.01
CA GLU A 449 -10.35 -3.33 -25.72
C GLU A 449 -10.00 -2.94 -27.17
N LEU A 450 -8.85 -2.29 -27.35
CA LEU A 450 -8.42 -1.84 -28.67
C LEU A 450 -8.05 -3.01 -29.60
N GLU A 451 -7.51 -4.11 -29.08
CA GLU A 451 -7.26 -5.31 -29.89
C GLU A 451 -8.57 -5.84 -30.51
N LEU A 452 -9.64 -5.91 -29.72
CA LEU A 452 -10.97 -6.33 -30.18
C LEU A 452 -11.54 -5.33 -31.20
N GLU A 453 -11.55 -4.04 -30.88
CA GLU A 453 -12.09 -2.98 -31.75
C GLU A 453 -11.37 -2.92 -33.11
N LEU A 454 -10.04 -3.02 -33.12
CA LEU A 454 -9.26 -2.99 -34.35
C LEU A 454 -9.55 -4.23 -35.22
N SER A 455 -9.70 -5.40 -34.60
CA SER A 455 -10.06 -6.64 -35.32
C SER A 455 -11.43 -6.54 -35.98
N GLU A 456 -12.45 -6.00 -35.31
CA GLU A 456 -13.79 -5.81 -35.87
C GLU A 456 -13.81 -4.84 -37.06
N ARG A 457 -12.87 -3.89 -37.08
CA ARG A 457 -12.74 -2.85 -38.10
C ARG A 457 -11.75 -3.18 -39.22
N ASP A 458 -11.16 -4.38 -39.20
CA ASP A 458 -10.08 -4.80 -40.12
C ASP A 458 -8.88 -3.81 -40.11
N LEU A 459 -8.60 -3.26 -38.93
CA LEU A 459 -7.45 -2.40 -38.65
C LEU A 459 -6.41 -3.18 -37.84
N SER A 460 -5.18 -2.65 -37.78
CA SER A 460 -4.13 -3.25 -36.96
C SER A 460 -3.23 -2.21 -36.34
N ASP A 461 -2.67 -2.56 -35.18
CA ASP A 461 -1.62 -1.79 -34.54
C ASP A 461 -0.59 -2.76 -33.97
N ARG A 462 0.66 -2.67 -34.47
CA ARG A 462 1.71 -3.62 -34.10
C ARG A 462 2.12 -3.50 -32.63
N PHE A 463 1.93 -2.34 -32.01
CA PHE A 463 2.26 -2.16 -30.61
C PHE A 463 1.19 -2.82 -29.73
N VAL A 464 -0.09 -2.68 -30.09
CA VAL A 464 -1.20 -3.36 -29.40
C VAL A 464 -0.99 -4.87 -29.44
N ALA A 465 -0.72 -5.45 -30.61
CA ALA A 465 -0.46 -6.88 -30.77
C ALA A 465 0.74 -7.36 -29.94
N ALA A 466 1.83 -6.57 -29.91
CA ALA A 466 3.00 -6.90 -29.11
C ALA A 466 2.74 -6.78 -27.61
N TYR A 467 2.01 -5.75 -27.17
CA TYR A 467 1.62 -5.56 -25.77
C TYR A 467 0.77 -6.74 -25.29
N ARG A 468 -0.23 -7.14 -26.07
CA ARG A 468 -1.12 -8.26 -25.72
C ARG A 468 -0.39 -9.58 -25.62
N ALA A 469 0.59 -9.82 -26.50
CA ALA A 469 1.38 -11.04 -26.48
C ALA A 469 2.48 -11.08 -25.39
N LEU A 470 3.09 -9.94 -25.08
CA LEU A 470 4.23 -9.88 -24.15
C LEU A 470 3.84 -9.54 -22.71
N ILE A 471 2.72 -8.84 -22.51
CA ILE A 471 2.30 -8.28 -21.22
C ILE A 471 0.85 -8.65 -20.90
N GLY A 472 -0.09 -8.27 -21.77
CA GLY A 472 -1.51 -8.46 -21.53
C GLY A 472 -1.94 -7.86 -20.18
N ARG A 473 -2.42 -8.74 -19.28
CA ARG A 473 -2.80 -8.43 -17.89
C ARG A 473 -1.80 -8.96 -16.85
N GLU A 474 -0.73 -9.60 -17.29
CA GLU A 474 0.23 -10.24 -16.40
C GLU A 474 0.95 -9.21 -15.52
N THR A 475 1.08 -9.56 -14.25
CA THR A 475 1.83 -8.80 -13.25
C THR A 475 3.13 -9.49 -12.86
N ASP A 476 3.43 -10.68 -13.38
CA ASP A 476 4.54 -11.55 -12.96
C ASP A 476 5.72 -11.58 -13.96
N GLY A 477 5.53 -11.02 -15.15
CA GLY A 477 6.54 -10.98 -16.21
C GLY A 477 6.78 -12.32 -16.92
N LYS A 478 5.88 -13.29 -16.82
CA LYS A 478 6.03 -14.62 -17.44
C LYS A 478 6.16 -14.53 -18.95
N SER A 479 5.28 -13.79 -19.62
CA SER A 479 5.30 -13.60 -21.07
C SER A 479 6.51 -12.76 -21.51
N LEU A 480 7.02 -11.87 -20.65
CA LEU A 480 8.30 -11.17 -20.88
C LEU A 480 9.54 -12.06 -20.68
N GLY A 481 9.41 -13.24 -20.08
CA GLY A 481 10.54 -14.11 -19.75
C GLY A 481 11.36 -13.60 -18.56
N LEU A 482 10.72 -12.84 -17.67
CA LEU A 482 11.31 -12.24 -16.49
C LEU A 482 10.82 -12.88 -15.18
N SER A 483 9.77 -13.71 -15.24
CA SER A 483 9.20 -14.38 -14.06
C SER A 483 10.24 -15.25 -13.35
N HIS A 484 10.37 -15.03 -12.06
CA HIS A 484 11.25 -15.73 -11.14
C HIS A 484 10.71 -15.60 -9.72
N SER A 485 11.03 -16.55 -8.85
CA SER A 485 10.54 -16.63 -7.47
C SER A 485 11.64 -17.18 -6.55
N ASP A 486 11.75 -16.61 -5.35
CA ASP A 486 12.57 -17.14 -4.25
C ASP A 486 11.98 -16.77 -2.88
N GLU A 487 12.74 -16.94 -1.79
CA GLU A 487 12.28 -16.62 -0.43
C GLU A 487 11.90 -15.15 -0.21
N THR A 488 12.33 -14.25 -1.10
CA THR A 488 12.01 -12.83 -1.07
C THR A 488 10.72 -12.50 -1.85
N GLY A 489 10.08 -13.51 -2.43
CA GLY A 489 8.81 -13.45 -3.15
C GLY A 489 8.98 -13.48 -4.68
N ASP A 490 7.91 -13.17 -5.40
CA ASP A 490 7.86 -13.28 -6.87
C ASP A 490 8.31 -12.02 -7.61
N THR A 491 8.69 -12.17 -8.87
CA THR A 491 8.87 -11.03 -9.77
C THR A 491 7.56 -10.30 -9.96
N THR A 492 7.57 -8.96 -9.88
CA THR A 492 6.41 -8.14 -10.25
C THR A 492 6.74 -7.17 -11.38
N VAL A 493 5.77 -6.93 -12.25
CA VAL A 493 5.87 -6.13 -13.47
C VAL A 493 4.71 -5.16 -13.54
N ASN A 494 5.03 -3.87 -13.61
CA ASN A 494 4.06 -2.81 -13.85
C ASN A 494 4.33 -2.12 -15.19
N ALA A 495 3.34 -2.09 -16.07
CA ALA A 495 3.31 -1.20 -17.23
C ALA A 495 2.98 0.23 -16.77
N GLY A 496 4.02 0.99 -16.39
CA GLY A 496 3.87 2.23 -15.63
C GLY A 496 3.70 3.50 -16.45
N ILE A 497 4.32 3.61 -17.63
CA ILE A 497 4.18 4.81 -18.48
C ILE A 497 4.18 4.40 -19.96
N LEU A 498 3.12 4.77 -20.69
CA LEU A 498 3.08 4.62 -22.15
C LEU A 498 2.97 5.98 -22.83
N ARG A 499 3.81 6.21 -23.84
CA ARG A 499 3.70 7.31 -24.79
C ARG A 499 3.78 6.74 -26.21
N ILE A 500 2.86 7.17 -27.06
CA ILE A 500 2.84 6.83 -28.49
C ILE A 500 2.73 8.12 -29.29
N ASP A 501 3.59 8.28 -30.28
CA ASP A 501 3.54 9.36 -31.27
C ASP A 501 3.70 8.83 -32.71
N ASP A 502 3.97 9.70 -33.68
CA ASP A 502 4.16 9.33 -35.09
C ASP A 502 5.45 8.51 -35.35
N TYR A 503 6.40 8.52 -34.43
CA TYR A 503 7.73 7.94 -34.59
C TYR A 503 7.92 6.65 -33.81
N GLU A 504 7.54 6.63 -32.53
CA GLU A 504 7.70 5.48 -31.64
C GLU A 504 6.52 5.26 -30.68
N ALA A 505 6.34 4.00 -30.29
CA ALA A 505 5.65 3.63 -29.06
C ALA A 505 6.72 3.30 -28.01
N ARG A 506 6.64 3.97 -26.87
CA ARG A 506 7.58 3.84 -25.75
C ARG A 506 6.81 3.50 -24.47
N LEU A 507 6.96 2.27 -24.02
CA LEU A 507 6.42 1.78 -22.74
C LEU A 507 7.55 1.63 -21.74
N ILE A 508 7.43 2.24 -20.57
CA ILE A 508 8.37 2.06 -19.47
C ILE A 508 7.73 1.13 -18.43
N LEU A 509 8.43 0.03 -18.17
CA LEU A 509 8.09 -0.95 -17.15
C LEU A 509 8.84 -0.67 -15.85
N ASP A 510 8.20 -0.93 -14.72
CA ASP A 510 8.85 -1.08 -13.41
C ASP A 510 8.83 -2.56 -13.02
N ILE A 511 9.99 -3.13 -12.78
CA ILE A 511 10.18 -4.55 -12.46
C ILE A 511 10.75 -4.64 -11.05
N ARG A 512 10.10 -5.40 -10.17
CA ARG A 512 10.69 -5.85 -8.91
C ARG A 512 11.10 -7.29 -9.06
N PHE A 513 12.38 -7.59 -8.90
CA PHE A 513 12.89 -8.94 -9.12
C PHE A 513 13.51 -9.55 -7.87
N PRO A 514 13.30 -10.85 -7.61
CA PRO A 514 13.83 -11.52 -6.44
C PRO A 514 15.35 -11.57 -6.43
N VAL A 515 15.94 -11.74 -5.24
CA VAL A 515 17.38 -11.58 -5.01
C VAL A 515 18.24 -12.60 -5.76
N THR A 516 17.65 -13.73 -6.17
CA THR A 516 18.34 -14.80 -6.90
C THR A 516 18.11 -14.78 -8.42
N LEU A 517 17.40 -13.79 -8.97
CA LEU A 517 17.22 -13.69 -10.42
C LEU A 517 18.58 -13.46 -11.13
N ASP A 518 18.90 -14.28 -12.13
CA ASP A 518 20.03 -14.04 -13.03
C ASP A 518 19.67 -12.94 -14.06
N LEU A 519 20.19 -11.73 -13.83
CA LEU A 519 19.91 -10.57 -14.68
C LEU A 519 20.45 -10.69 -16.11
N GLU A 520 21.53 -11.44 -16.33
CA GLU A 520 22.08 -11.61 -17.69
C GLU A 520 21.22 -12.57 -18.50
N GLU A 521 20.75 -13.65 -17.88
CA GLU A 521 19.76 -14.55 -18.48
C GLU A 521 18.43 -13.83 -18.73
N ALA A 522 17.93 -13.06 -17.76
CA ALA A 522 16.71 -12.28 -17.89
C ALA A 522 16.79 -11.25 -19.05
N LYS A 523 17.92 -10.55 -19.19
CA LYS A 523 18.18 -9.64 -20.33
C LYS A 523 18.15 -10.37 -21.66
N ALA A 524 18.75 -11.56 -21.74
CA ALA A 524 18.78 -12.35 -22.97
C ALA A 524 17.37 -12.82 -23.36
N ASN A 525 16.62 -13.37 -22.39
CA ASN A 525 15.25 -13.84 -22.59
C ASN A 525 14.32 -12.71 -23.06
N LEU A 526 14.37 -11.56 -22.39
CA LEU A 526 13.56 -10.40 -22.79
C LEU A 526 13.93 -9.90 -24.19
N SER A 527 15.22 -9.88 -24.52
CA SER A 527 15.69 -9.44 -25.85
C SER A 527 15.20 -10.37 -26.97
N GLU A 528 15.21 -11.68 -26.74
CA GLU A 528 14.68 -12.66 -27.67
C GLU A 528 13.17 -12.50 -27.87
N LYS A 529 12.40 -12.46 -26.77
CA LYS A 529 10.94 -12.37 -26.82
C LYS A 529 10.46 -11.04 -27.40
N ALA A 530 11.02 -9.91 -26.96
CA ALA A 530 10.69 -8.58 -27.49
C ALA A 530 11.11 -8.43 -28.96
N GLY A 531 12.26 -9.01 -29.34
CA GLY A 531 12.77 -8.99 -30.71
C GLY A 531 11.83 -9.65 -31.73
N ALA A 532 11.03 -10.64 -31.32
CA ALA A 532 10.01 -11.26 -32.18
C ALA A 532 8.93 -10.27 -32.66
N TYR A 533 8.78 -9.13 -31.96
CA TYR A 533 7.81 -8.07 -32.26
C TYR A 533 8.46 -6.76 -32.74
N ASP A 534 9.73 -6.78 -33.14
CA ASP A 534 10.52 -5.58 -33.48
C ASP A 534 10.56 -4.54 -32.35
N ILE A 535 10.47 -5.02 -31.10
CA ILE A 535 10.62 -4.21 -29.90
C ILE A 535 12.08 -4.28 -29.42
N LYS A 536 12.65 -3.11 -29.16
CA LYS A 536 13.97 -2.99 -28.54
C LYS A 536 13.81 -2.70 -27.05
N PRO A 537 14.23 -3.61 -26.15
CA PRO A 537 14.31 -3.31 -24.72
C PRO A 537 15.51 -2.42 -24.42
N GLU A 538 15.31 -1.39 -23.59
CA GLU A 538 16.34 -0.49 -23.09
C GLU A 538 16.28 -0.47 -21.55
N TRP A 539 17.31 -1.00 -20.90
CA TRP A 539 17.42 -1.01 -19.44
C TRP A 539 17.87 0.37 -18.98
N LEU A 540 16.92 1.18 -18.52
CA LEU A 540 17.14 2.58 -18.14
C LEU A 540 17.88 2.67 -16.81
N SER A 541 17.50 1.83 -15.85
CA SER A 541 18.08 1.74 -14.52
C SER A 541 17.97 0.32 -14.00
N VAL A 542 18.98 -0.09 -13.22
CA VAL A 542 18.98 -1.34 -12.45
C VAL A 542 19.54 -1.02 -11.07
N LYS A 543 18.75 -1.30 -10.04
CA LYS A 543 19.14 -1.28 -8.64
C LYS A 543 19.27 -2.73 -8.18
N GLU A 544 20.48 -3.11 -7.80
CA GLU A 544 20.76 -4.46 -7.30
C GLU A 544 19.98 -4.74 -6.00
N PRO A 545 19.52 -5.98 -5.78
CA PRO A 545 18.83 -6.37 -4.56
C PRO A 545 19.68 -6.13 -3.30
N LEU A 546 19.00 -5.85 -2.19
CA LEU A 546 19.58 -5.93 -0.85
C LEU A 546 19.25 -7.32 -0.27
N TYR A 547 20.25 -8.04 0.20
CA TYR A 547 20.04 -9.31 0.89
C TYR A 547 21.06 -9.47 2.02
N LEU A 548 20.56 -9.58 3.25
CA LEU A 548 21.38 -9.76 4.45
C LEU A 548 21.29 -11.18 5.01
N GLY A 549 20.34 -11.99 4.52
CA GLY A 549 20.02 -13.31 5.03
C GLY A 549 19.12 -13.26 6.27
N LYS A 550 18.02 -14.02 6.22
CA LYS A 550 17.02 -14.11 7.30
C LYS A 550 17.65 -14.59 8.63
N ASP A 551 18.60 -15.52 8.55
CA ASP A 551 19.30 -16.11 9.70
C ASP A 551 20.57 -15.34 10.11
N SER A 552 20.81 -14.15 9.57
CA SER A 552 22.00 -13.38 9.93
C SER A 552 21.94 -12.91 11.38
N HIS A 553 23.11 -12.75 12.00
CA HIS A 553 23.17 -12.28 13.39
C HIS A 553 22.51 -10.90 13.57
N LEU A 554 22.63 -10.01 12.59
CA LEU A 554 21.97 -8.71 12.58
C LEU A 554 20.45 -8.86 12.63
N ILE A 555 19.87 -9.61 11.68
CA ILE A 555 18.42 -9.78 11.57
C ILE A 555 17.87 -10.51 12.79
N GLY A 556 18.50 -11.61 13.22
CA GLY A 556 18.10 -12.32 14.43
C GLY A 556 18.09 -11.42 15.67
N THR A 557 19.13 -10.58 15.85
CA THR A 557 19.19 -9.64 16.99
C THR A 557 18.06 -8.62 16.95
N LEU A 558 17.76 -8.04 15.78
CA LEU A 558 16.70 -7.04 15.65
C LEU A 558 15.31 -7.64 15.80
N MET A 559 15.11 -8.87 15.31
CA MET A 559 13.87 -9.61 15.50
C MET A 559 13.65 -9.97 16.96
N ASP A 560 14.67 -10.43 17.68
CA ASP A 560 14.58 -10.68 19.12
C ASP A 560 14.16 -9.41 19.87
N VAL A 561 14.77 -8.27 19.54
CA VAL A 561 14.41 -6.98 20.15
C VAL A 561 12.96 -6.60 19.85
N TYR A 562 12.54 -6.69 18.59
CA TYR A 562 11.18 -6.34 18.19
C TYR A 562 10.15 -7.25 18.86
N ASN A 563 10.33 -8.57 18.80
CA ASN A 563 9.40 -9.55 19.36
C ASN A 563 9.32 -9.43 20.90
N GLU A 564 10.44 -9.22 21.59
CA GLU A 564 10.42 -8.97 23.04
C GLU A 564 9.76 -7.63 23.39
N ALA A 565 10.01 -6.58 22.60
CA ALA A 565 9.43 -5.26 22.83
C ALA A 565 7.94 -5.21 22.51
N THR A 566 7.46 -5.93 21.51
CA THR A 566 6.04 -5.93 21.11
C THR A 566 5.24 -7.04 21.78
N GLY A 567 5.89 -8.11 22.24
CA GLY A 567 5.20 -9.31 22.71
C GLY A 567 4.66 -10.19 21.58
N LEU A 568 5.03 -9.90 20.33
CA LEU A 568 4.61 -10.64 19.14
C LEU A 568 5.63 -11.74 18.77
N SER A 569 5.21 -12.63 17.88
CA SER A 569 6.05 -13.67 17.26
C SER A 569 6.36 -13.37 15.79
N GLY A 570 6.54 -12.09 15.44
CA GLY A 570 6.70 -11.65 14.07
C GLY A 570 7.94 -12.21 13.37
N GLU A 571 7.89 -12.26 12.03
CA GLU A 571 9.00 -12.68 11.17
C GLU A 571 9.63 -11.49 10.42
N ALA A 572 10.92 -11.60 10.09
CA ALA A 572 11.60 -10.60 9.27
C ALA A 572 11.01 -10.56 7.85
N LEU A 573 10.88 -9.34 7.30
CA LEU A 573 10.21 -9.08 6.03
C LEU A 573 11.18 -9.05 4.85
N ALA A 574 10.68 -9.49 3.70
CA ALA A 574 11.24 -9.17 2.39
C ALA A 574 10.25 -8.26 1.65
N ILE A 575 10.73 -7.15 1.08
CA ILE A 575 9.87 -6.17 0.40
C ILE A 575 10.27 -5.92 -1.05
N GLY A 576 9.32 -5.46 -1.86
CA GLY A 576 9.58 -4.99 -3.22
C GLY A 576 10.08 -3.54 -3.30
N GLY A 577 9.94 -2.78 -2.22
CA GLY A 577 10.40 -1.40 -2.09
C GLY A 577 11.92 -1.29 -1.88
N GLY A 578 12.45 -0.08 -2.03
CA GLY A 578 13.82 0.23 -1.64
C GLY A 578 13.79 1.18 -0.46
N THR A 579 14.56 0.93 0.60
CA THR A 579 14.73 1.89 1.71
C THR A 579 16.15 2.46 1.70
N TYR A 580 16.43 3.37 2.64
CA TYR A 580 17.78 3.85 2.87
C TYR A 580 18.78 2.79 3.32
N ALA A 581 18.33 1.55 3.61
CA ALA A 581 19.20 0.41 3.88
C ALA A 581 20.19 0.11 2.74
N ARG A 582 19.83 0.42 1.48
CA ARG A 582 20.73 0.23 0.33
C ARG A 582 21.89 1.21 0.27
N SER A 583 21.85 2.26 1.08
CA SER A 583 22.80 3.36 1.00
C SER A 583 24.19 2.98 1.51
N LEU A 584 24.28 2.01 2.42
CA LEU A 584 25.52 1.50 3.01
C LEU A 584 25.44 -0.02 3.24
N PRO A 585 26.58 -0.75 3.20
CA PRO A 585 26.61 -2.17 3.56
C PRO A 585 26.20 -2.41 5.02
N ASN A 586 25.69 -3.61 5.31
CA ASN A 586 25.35 -4.09 6.66
C ASN A 586 24.22 -3.31 7.36
N ILE A 587 23.35 -2.65 6.60
CA ILE A 587 22.18 -1.92 7.09
C ILE A 587 20.91 -2.62 6.59
N CYS A 588 19.94 -2.82 7.48
CA CYS A 588 18.59 -3.30 7.15
C CYS A 588 17.52 -2.25 7.45
N GLY A 589 16.31 -2.39 6.91
CA GLY A 589 15.17 -1.58 7.34
C GLY A 589 14.68 -2.02 8.73
N PHE A 590 14.37 -1.08 9.62
CA PHE A 590 13.81 -1.38 10.94
C PHE A 590 13.05 -0.17 11.52
N GLY A 591 11.75 -0.10 11.25
CA GLY A 591 10.85 0.91 11.82
C GLY A 591 10.99 2.34 11.25
N PRO A 592 10.20 3.31 11.75
CA PRO A 592 9.39 3.21 12.97
C PRO A 592 7.93 2.83 12.78
N SER A 593 7.41 2.75 11.54
CA SER A 593 6.00 2.42 11.32
C SER A 593 5.73 0.96 11.70
N PHE A 594 4.65 0.70 12.45
CA PHE A 594 4.26 -0.65 12.83
C PHE A 594 3.39 -1.31 11.73
N PRO A 595 3.35 -2.65 11.65
CA PRO A 595 2.46 -3.34 10.71
C PRO A 595 1.02 -2.86 10.89
N GLY A 596 0.37 -2.36 9.83
CA GLY A 596 -1.01 -1.84 9.89
C GLY A 596 -1.12 -0.33 10.08
N ASP A 597 -0.02 0.37 10.41
CA ASP A 597 0.04 1.83 10.34
C ASP A 597 -0.22 2.30 8.89
N PRO A 598 -0.95 3.42 8.69
CA PRO A 598 -1.20 3.94 7.36
C PRO A 598 0.09 4.48 6.74
N ASP A 599 0.33 4.15 5.46
CA ASP A 599 1.37 4.79 4.67
C ASP A 599 0.96 6.25 4.36
N ILE A 600 1.68 7.18 4.97
CA ILE A 600 1.41 8.63 4.95
C ILE A 600 2.65 9.44 4.55
N ALA A 601 3.76 8.76 4.26
CA ALA A 601 4.97 9.39 3.76
C ALA A 601 4.69 10.07 2.42
N HIS A 602 5.38 11.18 2.16
CA HIS A 602 5.31 12.00 0.93
C HIS A 602 3.95 12.64 0.63
N GLN A 603 2.88 12.28 1.34
CA GLN A 603 1.54 12.83 1.17
C GLN A 603 1.38 14.21 1.82
N ALA A 604 0.32 14.93 1.44
CA ALA A 604 -0.09 16.14 2.13
C ALA A 604 -0.66 15.80 3.51
N ASN A 605 -0.44 16.68 4.50
CA ASN A 605 -0.80 16.44 5.89
C ASN A 605 -0.12 15.18 6.47
N GLU A 606 1.12 14.90 6.04
CA GLU A 606 1.99 13.89 6.65
C GLU A 606 1.99 14.07 8.17
N TRP A 607 1.80 12.96 8.88
CA TRP A 607 1.71 12.94 10.32
C TRP A 607 2.41 11.72 10.91
N MET A 608 2.59 11.69 12.22
CA MET A 608 3.03 10.50 12.94
C MET A 608 2.46 10.51 14.35
N SER A 609 2.15 9.34 14.91
CA SER A 609 1.85 9.22 16.33
C SER A 609 3.10 9.54 17.15
N ILE A 610 2.95 10.40 18.17
CA ILE A 610 4.03 10.74 19.08
C ILE A 610 4.40 9.49 19.90
N ASP A 611 3.41 8.73 20.35
CA ASP A 611 3.64 7.46 21.03
C ASP A 611 4.38 6.45 20.12
N ASN A 612 4.04 6.30 18.83
CA ASN A 612 4.80 5.43 17.92
C ASN A 612 6.27 5.86 17.78
N LEU A 613 6.55 7.16 17.68
CA LEU A 613 7.94 7.66 17.63
C LEU A 613 8.72 7.33 18.91
N LEU A 614 8.10 7.50 20.08
CA LEU A 614 8.74 7.21 21.37
C LEU A 614 8.85 5.71 21.65
N ALA A 615 7.87 4.91 21.22
CA ALA A 615 7.96 3.45 21.25
C ALA A 615 9.11 2.95 20.34
N GLY A 616 9.23 3.54 19.14
CA GLY A 616 10.37 3.33 18.26
C GLY A 616 11.70 3.67 18.96
N ALA A 617 11.78 4.78 19.70
CA ALA A 617 12.97 5.11 20.49
C ALA A 617 13.33 4.04 21.54
N ALA A 618 12.33 3.42 22.19
CA ALA A 618 12.56 2.31 23.13
C ALA A 618 13.13 1.07 22.42
N ILE A 619 12.56 0.70 21.28
CA ILE A 619 13.03 -0.41 20.45
C ILE A 619 14.44 -0.14 19.93
N TYR A 620 14.71 1.06 19.41
CA TYR A 620 16.04 1.47 18.93
C TYR A 620 17.09 1.49 20.03
N ARG A 621 16.72 1.90 21.26
CA ARG A 621 17.63 1.90 22.40
C ARG A 621 18.13 0.49 22.66
N GLU A 622 17.21 -0.47 22.69
CA GLU A 622 17.54 -1.88 22.94
C GLU A 622 18.29 -2.52 21.76
N ALA A 623 17.90 -2.21 20.52
CA ALA A 623 18.61 -2.66 19.31
C ALA A 623 20.07 -2.20 19.30
N LEU A 624 20.30 -0.90 19.49
CA LEU A 624 21.65 -0.33 19.53
C LEU A 624 22.46 -0.89 20.71
N ARG A 625 21.83 -1.14 21.85
CA ARG A 625 22.47 -1.79 23.01
C ARG A 625 23.03 -3.16 22.64
N ARG A 626 22.18 -4.05 22.09
CA ARG A 626 22.57 -5.43 21.75
C ARG A 626 23.58 -5.50 20.61
N LEU A 627 23.46 -4.64 19.61
CA LEU A 627 24.42 -4.61 18.49
C LEU A 627 25.81 -4.10 18.94
N ALA A 628 25.85 -3.20 19.93
CA ALA A 628 27.09 -2.61 20.43
C ALA A 628 27.80 -3.46 21.51
N ASP A 629 27.09 -4.40 22.13
CA ASP A 629 27.64 -5.40 23.07
C ASP A 629 28.54 -6.44 22.36
#